data_AF-A0A5E5B861-F1
#
_entry.id   AF-A0A5E5B861-F1
#
_cell.length_a   1.000
_cell.length_b   1.000
_cell.length_c   1.000
_cell.angle_alpha   90.00
_cell.angle_beta   90.00
_cell.angle_gamma   90.00
#
_symmetry.space_group_name_H-M   'P 1'
#
loop_
_entity.id
_entity.type
_entity.pdbx_description
1 polymer ?
#
loop_
_entity_poly.entity_id
_entity_poly.type
_entity_poly.pdbx_seq_one_letter_code
_entity_poly.pdbx_strand_id
1 'polypeptide(L)'
;MYKKGSAVELQFSPSRLNDGAGDPYWVDLTRDEAQALLDALQAHLSRPATDASGTESPLVFTLLDPGAKTSDTLGDDGAATHTSDETTHAPDAASRQWVCVICGWIYDEAVGYPEDGIAPGTRWEDVPDDWRCPLCDVGKEDFAMVEF
;
A
#
# COMPACT_ATOMS: atom_id res chain seq x y z
N MET A 1 21.46 -16.45 2.65
CA MET A 1 21.42 -17.39 3.80
C MET A 1 20.73 -16.71 4.96
N TYR A 2 19.41 -16.89 5.13
CA TYR A 2 18.75 -16.47 6.37
C TYR A 2 19.04 -17.52 7.44
N LYS A 3 19.64 -17.07 8.56
CA LYS A 3 20.02 -17.92 9.69
C LYS A 3 18.77 -18.37 10.44
N LYS A 4 18.80 -19.61 10.93
CA LYS A 4 17.79 -20.18 11.84
C LYS A 4 17.44 -19.17 12.95
N GLY A 5 16.18 -18.73 12.99
CA GLY A 5 15.63 -17.82 13.99
C GLY A 5 14.12 -17.66 13.79
N SER A 6 13.40 -17.22 14.83
CA SER A 6 11.98 -16.86 14.73
C SER A 6 11.85 -15.64 13.82
N ALA A 7 11.02 -15.74 12.78
CA ALA A 7 10.73 -14.65 11.87
C ALA A 7 9.43 -13.96 12.30
N VAL A 8 9.38 -12.63 12.18
CA VAL A 8 8.17 -11.84 12.39
C VAL A 8 7.90 -11.07 11.11
N GLU A 9 6.69 -11.21 10.59
CA GLU A 9 6.19 -10.46 9.43
C GLU A 9 5.17 -9.43 9.92
N LEU A 10 5.46 -8.15 9.72
CA LEU A 10 4.55 -7.04 10.02
C LEU A 10 3.85 -6.63 8.72
N GLN A 11 2.53 -6.77 8.69
CA GLN A 11 1.70 -6.34 7.57
C GLN A 11 0.98 -5.04 7.93
N PHE A 12 1.06 -4.03 7.07
CA PHE A 12 0.46 -2.71 7.30
C PHE A 12 0.21 -1.97 5.98
N SER A 13 -0.73 -1.03 6.00
CA SER A 13 -0.97 -0.14 4.87
C SER A 13 0.24 0.78 4.61
N PRO A 14 0.57 1.12 3.34
CA PRO A 14 1.73 1.97 3.01
C PRO A 14 1.72 3.33 3.73
N SER A 15 0.54 3.85 4.05
CA SER A 15 0.33 5.07 4.83
C SER A 15 0.99 5.09 6.22
N ARG A 16 1.29 3.91 6.79
CA ARG A 16 1.95 3.79 8.10
C ARG A 16 3.48 3.78 8.00
N LEU A 17 4.03 3.65 6.80
CA LEU A 17 5.47 3.71 6.58
C LEU A 17 5.94 5.16 6.65
N ASN A 18 6.85 5.46 7.55
CA ASN A 18 7.53 6.74 7.61
C ASN A 18 8.81 6.67 6.77
N ASP A 19 8.67 6.89 5.46
CA ASP A 19 9.76 6.90 4.49
C ASP A 19 10.17 8.31 4.03
N GLY A 20 9.34 9.31 4.27
CA GLY A 20 9.58 10.72 3.90
C GLY A 20 10.74 11.39 4.64
N ALA A 21 11.22 10.83 5.76
CA ALA A 21 12.39 11.33 6.50
C ALA A 21 13.73 10.78 5.96
N GLY A 22 13.68 9.86 4.99
CA GLY A 22 14.85 9.11 4.54
C GLY A 22 15.22 7.97 5.50
N ASP A 23 16.19 7.16 5.09
CA ASP A 23 16.59 5.97 5.84
C ASP A 23 17.17 6.30 7.24
N PRO A 24 16.85 5.50 8.27
CA PRO A 24 16.07 4.25 8.22
C PRO A 24 14.56 4.50 8.22
N TYR A 25 13.79 3.62 7.56
CA TYR A 25 12.33 3.65 7.64
C TYR A 25 11.80 3.04 8.94
N TRP A 26 10.69 3.58 9.44
CA TRP A 26 9.97 3.00 10.57
C TRP A 26 8.45 3.04 10.36
N VAL A 27 7.74 2.31 11.20
CA VAL A 27 6.27 2.27 11.23
C VAL A 27 5.81 2.78 12.58
N ASP A 28 4.83 3.68 12.57
CA ASP A 28 4.26 4.20 13.81
C ASP A 28 3.25 3.21 14.40
N LEU A 29 3.49 2.83 15.66
CA LEU A 29 2.61 2.00 16.48
C LEU A 29 1.99 2.84 17.59
N THR A 30 0.68 2.72 17.74
CA THR A 30 0.00 3.14 18.97
C THR A 30 0.46 2.27 20.14
N ARG A 31 0.23 2.76 21.36
CA ARG A 31 0.56 2.01 22.58
C ARG A 31 -0.15 0.65 22.62
N ASP A 32 -1.39 0.60 22.17
CA ASP A 32 -2.20 -0.62 22.19
C ASP A 32 -1.72 -1.63 21.13
N GLU A 33 -1.36 -1.17 19.93
CA GLU A 33 -0.77 -2.02 18.88
C GLU A 33 0.59 -2.58 19.31
N ALA A 34 1.44 -1.76 19.93
CA ALA A 34 2.73 -2.20 20.45
C ALA A 34 2.56 -3.26 21.56
N GLN A 35 1.54 -3.11 22.42
CA GLN A 35 1.24 -4.11 23.45
C GLN A 35 0.70 -5.41 22.83
N ALA A 36 -0.20 -5.33 21.85
CA ALA A 36 -0.72 -6.49 21.16
C ALA A 36 0.38 -7.28 20.41
N LEU A 37 1.32 -6.57 19.79
CA LEU A 37 2.49 -7.19 19.14
C LEU A 37 3.38 -7.90 20.17
N LEU A 38 3.61 -7.27 21.33
CA LEU A 38 4.38 -7.86 22.41
C LEU A 38 3.73 -9.16 22.92
N ASP A 39 2.42 -9.13 23.16
CA ASP A 39 1.67 -10.29 23.65
C ASP A 39 1.69 -11.44 22.62
N ALA A 40 1.51 -11.12 21.33
CA ALA A 40 1.59 -12.10 20.24
C ALA A 40 2.98 -12.75 20.13
N LEU A 41 4.05 -11.94 20.25
CA LEU A 41 5.42 -12.44 20.22
C LEU A 41 5.71 -13.34 21.42
N GLN A 42 5.29 -12.94 22.62
CA GLN A 42 5.44 -13.76 23.82
C GLN A 42 4.70 -15.09 23.70
N ALA A 43 3.48 -15.09 23.17
CA ALA A 43 2.70 -16.30 22.93
C ALA A 43 3.41 -17.24 21.94
N HIS A 44 3.97 -16.69 20.85
CA HIS A 44 4.71 -17.46 19.85
C HIS A 44 5.97 -18.10 20.44
N LEU A 45 6.77 -17.34 21.19
CA LEU A 45 8.00 -17.82 21.82
C LEU A 45 7.75 -18.82 22.96
N SER A 46 6.56 -18.79 23.57
CA SER A 46 6.18 -19.73 24.63
C SER A 46 5.75 -21.10 24.09
N ARG A 47 5.53 -21.23 22.78
CA ARG A 47 5.20 -22.52 22.16
C ARG A 47 6.41 -23.45 22.29
N PRO A 48 6.22 -24.71 22.71
CA PRO A 48 7.32 -25.67 22.75
C PRO A 48 7.87 -25.85 21.33
N ALA A 49 9.17 -25.61 21.16
CA ALA A 49 9.86 -25.81 19.90
C ALA A 49 9.70 -27.26 19.46
N THR A 50 8.77 -27.52 18.54
CA THR A 50 8.64 -28.82 17.89
C THR A 50 9.82 -28.95 16.93
N ASP A 51 10.81 -29.77 17.34
CA ASP A 51 12.06 -30.11 16.65
C ASP A 51 12.57 -29.07 15.65
N ALA A 52 13.57 -28.31 16.08
CA ALA A 52 14.28 -27.20 15.43
C ALA A 52 14.77 -27.44 13.97
N SER A 53 13.83 -27.69 13.07
CA SER A 53 14.00 -27.89 11.65
C SER A 53 13.69 -26.60 10.89
N GLY A 54 14.02 -25.42 11.41
CA GLY A 54 14.24 -24.19 10.62
C GLY A 54 13.13 -23.73 9.66
N THR A 55 11.93 -24.29 9.72
CA THR A 55 10.77 -24.02 8.85
C THR A 55 9.57 -23.58 9.66
N GLU A 56 9.77 -23.05 10.87
CA GLU A 56 8.67 -22.47 11.64
C GLU A 56 8.16 -21.25 10.87
N SER A 57 6.85 -21.23 10.59
CA SER A 57 6.22 -20.13 9.89
C SER A 57 6.46 -18.83 10.67
N PRO A 58 6.70 -17.71 9.97
CA PRO A 58 6.82 -16.42 10.63
C PRO A 58 5.56 -16.11 11.44
N LEU A 59 5.74 -15.46 12.58
CA LEU A 59 4.65 -14.79 13.27
C LEU A 59 4.19 -13.64 12.38
N VAL A 60 3.01 -13.78 11.78
CA VAL A 60 2.39 -12.70 11.01
C VAL A 60 1.55 -11.84 11.96
N PHE A 61 1.79 -10.53 11.94
CA PHE A 61 1.01 -9.56 12.71
C PHE A 61 0.57 -8.42 11.81
N THR A 62 -0.75 -8.18 11.76
CA THR A 62 -1.36 -7.19 10.86
C THR A 62 -1.78 -5.94 11.65
N LEU A 63 -1.26 -4.78 11.26
CA LEU A 63 -1.65 -3.47 11.76
C LEU A 63 -2.82 -2.96 10.92
N LEU A 64 -4.00 -2.88 11.53
CA LEU A 64 -5.18 -2.26 10.92
C LEU A 64 -4.95 -0.76 10.79
N ASP A 65 -5.59 -0.06 9.85
CA ASP A 65 -5.46 1.41 9.77
C ASP A 65 -6.06 2.13 10.98
N PRO A 66 -5.42 3.19 11.50
CA PRO A 66 -5.89 3.88 12.69
C PRO A 66 -7.11 4.71 12.28
N GLY A 67 -8.30 4.25 12.65
CA GLY A 67 -9.58 4.83 12.21
C GLY A 67 -10.44 3.90 11.37
N ALA A 68 -9.93 2.71 10.99
CA ALA A 68 -10.77 1.60 10.55
C ALA A 68 -11.60 1.14 11.76
N LYS A 69 -12.75 1.76 11.95
CA LYS A 69 -13.70 1.37 12.98
C LYS A 69 -13.99 -0.11 12.78
N THR A 70 -13.66 -0.93 13.77
CA THR A 70 -14.23 -2.26 13.92
C THR A 70 -15.74 -2.08 13.88
N SER A 71 -16.36 -2.45 12.76
CA SER A 71 -17.81 -2.54 12.65
C SER A 71 -18.25 -3.77 13.42
N ASP A 72 -18.08 -3.70 14.75
CA ASP A 72 -18.92 -4.46 15.66
C ASP A 72 -20.28 -3.79 15.62
N THR A 73 -21.19 -4.51 14.98
CA THR A 73 -22.58 -4.11 14.76
C THR A 73 -23.27 -3.93 16.11
N LEU A 74 -23.57 -2.68 16.49
CA LEU A 74 -24.64 -2.31 17.42
C LEU A 74 -25.05 -0.87 17.09
N GLY A 75 -26.27 -0.73 16.57
CA GLY A 75 -26.80 0.50 16.01
C GLY A 75 -27.16 1.58 17.03
N ASP A 76 -27.38 2.80 16.52
CA ASP A 76 -28.59 3.62 16.69
C ASP A 76 -28.32 5.05 16.17
N ASP A 77 -29.23 5.49 15.28
CA ASP A 77 -29.59 6.83 14.82
C ASP A 77 -28.66 8.05 15.01
N GLY A 78 -28.27 8.67 13.89
CA GLY A 78 -27.72 10.04 13.93
C GLY A 78 -27.18 10.55 12.60
N ALA A 79 -28.01 11.30 11.88
CA ALA A 79 -27.69 11.98 10.63
C ALA A 79 -26.45 12.88 10.71
N ALA A 80 -25.53 12.70 9.77
CA ALA A 80 -24.65 13.76 9.28
C ALA A 80 -24.18 13.41 7.86
N THR A 81 -24.81 14.07 6.89
CA THR A 81 -24.45 14.05 5.47
C THR A 81 -23.06 14.67 5.30
N HIS A 82 -22.03 13.84 5.23
CA HIS A 82 -20.77 14.21 4.61
C HIS A 82 -20.81 13.70 3.17
N THR A 83 -21.23 14.58 2.27
CA THR A 83 -20.96 14.44 0.84
C THR A 83 -19.46 14.62 0.65
N SER A 84 -18.71 13.56 0.91
CA SER A 84 -17.43 13.38 0.25
C SER A 84 -17.78 12.99 -1.18
N ASP A 85 -17.46 13.88 -2.13
CA ASP A 85 -17.37 13.55 -3.54
C ASP A 85 -16.27 12.49 -3.70
N GLU A 86 -16.64 11.27 -3.33
CA GLU A 86 -16.06 10.03 -3.77
C GLU A 86 -16.24 10.04 -5.29
N THR A 87 -15.21 10.53 -5.99
CA THR A 87 -15.07 10.28 -7.42
C THR A 87 -14.89 8.77 -7.57
N THR A 88 -16.03 8.09 -7.56
CA THR A 88 -16.21 6.73 -8.02
C THR A 88 -15.76 6.73 -9.47
N HIS A 89 -14.51 6.36 -9.73
CA HIS A 89 -14.15 5.86 -11.05
C HIS A 89 -14.81 4.49 -11.16
N ALA A 90 -16.00 4.50 -11.73
CA ALA A 90 -16.69 3.30 -12.15
C ALA A 90 -15.76 2.47 -13.06
N PRO A 91 -15.66 1.15 -12.85
CA PRO A 91 -14.90 0.30 -13.75
C PRO A 91 -15.75 0.08 -14.99
N ASP A 92 -15.52 0.85 -16.05
CA ASP A 92 -15.92 0.39 -17.38
C ASP A 92 -14.95 0.82 -18.48
N ALA A 93 -14.62 -0.16 -19.32
CA ALA A 93 -13.80 -0.12 -20.53
C ALA A 93 -12.26 0.05 -20.40
N ALA A 94 -11.59 -0.99 -19.87
CA ALA A 94 -10.22 -1.39 -20.26
C ALA A 94 -9.20 -0.24 -20.42
N SER A 95 -9.04 0.61 -19.40
CA SER A 95 -7.89 1.51 -19.30
C SER A 95 -6.65 0.71 -18.94
N ARG A 96 -5.55 0.97 -19.66
CA ARG A 96 -4.26 0.34 -19.35
C ARG A 96 -3.52 1.19 -18.33
N GLN A 97 -2.68 0.56 -17.52
CA GLN A 97 -1.78 1.23 -16.60
C GLN A 97 -0.35 1.05 -17.06
N TRP A 98 0.48 2.06 -16.83
CA TRP A 98 1.87 2.10 -17.26
C TRP A 98 2.77 2.48 -16.10
N VAL A 99 3.73 1.64 -15.78
CA VAL A 99 4.68 1.87 -14.69
C VAL A 99 6.02 2.35 -15.23
N CYS A 100 6.54 3.44 -14.68
CA CYS A 100 7.90 3.87 -14.92
C CYS A 100 8.87 2.83 -14.33
N VAL A 101 9.71 2.21 -15.14
CA VAL A 101 10.63 1.15 -14.68
C VAL A 101 11.82 1.69 -13.88
N ILE A 102 12.00 3.01 -13.86
CA ILE A 102 13.07 3.70 -13.14
C ILE A 102 12.67 4.00 -11.70
N CYS A 103 11.46 4.53 -11.48
CA CYS A 103 11.02 5.01 -10.17
C CYS A 103 9.73 4.37 -9.64
N GLY A 104 9.04 3.56 -10.44
CA GLY A 104 7.81 2.87 -10.05
C GLY A 104 6.53 3.73 -10.08
N TRP A 105 6.58 4.95 -10.60
CA TRP A 105 5.38 5.79 -10.73
C TRP A 105 4.42 5.21 -11.77
N ILE A 106 3.11 5.26 -11.51
CA ILE A 106 2.07 4.65 -12.35
C ILE A 106 1.23 5.74 -13.04
N TYR A 107 1.19 5.69 -14.37
CA TYR A 107 0.19 6.38 -15.18
C TYR A 107 -1.03 5.49 -15.35
N ASP A 108 -2.21 6.01 -15.02
CA ASP A 108 -3.49 5.35 -15.28
C ASP A 108 -4.22 6.10 -16.40
N GLU A 109 -4.50 5.44 -17.52
CA GLU A 109 -5.23 6.03 -18.63
C GLU A 109 -6.62 6.56 -18.22
N ALA A 110 -7.28 5.94 -17.23
CA ALA A 110 -8.57 6.43 -16.74
C ALA A 110 -8.43 7.78 -16.02
N VAL A 111 -7.36 7.95 -15.25
CA VAL A 111 -7.12 9.17 -14.46
C VAL A 111 -6.45 10.27 -15.30
N GLY A 112 -5.60 9.89 -16.26
CA GLY A 112 -4.73 10.82 -16.97
C GLY A 112 -3.71 11.48 -16.04
N TYR A 113 -3.20 12.64 -16.44
CA TYR A 113 -2.37 13.49 -15.59
C TYR A 113 -2.69 14.98 -15.82
N PRO A 114 -3.80 15.49 -15.25
CA PRO A 114 -4.32 16.83 -15.55
C PRO A 114 -3.37 17.97 -15.16
N GLU A 115 -2.45 17.74 -14.22
CA GLU A 115 -1.44 18.72 -13.81
C GLU A 115 -0.51 19.10 -14.98
N ASP A 116 -0.21 18.16 -15.88
CA ASP A 116 0.53 18.40 -17.13
C ASP A 116 -0.38 18.54 -18.35
N GLY A 117 -1.69 18.71 -18.13
CA GLY A 117 -2.67 18.85 -19.22
C GLY A 117 -3.07 17.55 -19.92
N ILE A 118 -2.74 16.39 -19.35
CA ILE A 118 -3.18 15.08 -19.85
C ILE A 118 -4.55 14.77 -19.23
N ALA A 119 -5.62 14.83 -20.03
CA ALA A 119 -6.97 14.64 -19.52
C ALA A 119 -7.24 13.19 -19.04
N PRO A 120 -8.18 12.98 -18.11
CA PRO A 120 -8.67 11.64 -17.78
C PRO A 120 -9.20 10.92 -19.03
N GLY A 121 -8.90 9.63 -19.16
CA GLY A 121 -9.24 8.81 -20.33
C GLY A 121 -8.22 8.89 -21.47
N THR A 122 -7.13 9.66 -21.35
CA THR A 122 -6.09 9.76 -22.40
C THR A 122 -5.30 8.46 -22.49
N ARG A 123 -5.31 7.82 -23.67
CA ARG A 123 -4.52 6.60 -23.93
C ARG A 123 -3.02 6.91 -23.91
N TRP A 124 -2.19 5.95 -23.56
CA TRP A 124 -0.73 6.13 -23.56
C TRP A 124 -0.16 6.50 -24.92
N GLU A 125 -0.81 6.04 -26.00
CA GLU A 125 -0.47 6.42 -27.37
C GLU A 125 -0.75 7.90 -27.67
N ASP A 126 -1.68 8.52 -26.95
CA ASP A 126 -2.07 9.93 -27.12
C ASP A 126 -1.31 10.87 -26.18
N VAL A 127 -0.57 10.34 -25.18
CA VAL A 127 0.32 11.15 -24.34
C VAL A 127 1.45 11.74 -25.20
N PRO A 128 1.83 13.02 -25.06
CA PRO A 128 2.91 13.62 -25.85
C PRO A 128 4.25 12.88 -25.70
N ASP A 129 5.00 12.70 -26.79
CA ASP A 129 6.31 12.00 -26.75
C ASP A 129 7.39 12.74 -25.97
N ASP A 130 7.23 14.06 -25.78
CA ASP A 130 8.10 14.90 -24.97
C ASP A 130 7.68 14.97 -23.49
N TRP A 131 6.56 14.35 -23.12
CA TRP A 131 6.13 14.24 -21.73
C TRP A 131 7.14 13.42 -20.91
N ARG A 132 7.36 13.85 -19.67
CA ARG A 132 8.35 13.26 -18.76
C ARG A 132 7.70 12.78 -17.48
N CYS A 133 8.23 11.70 -16.91
CA CYS A 133 7.78 11.18 -15.62
C CYS A 133 7.87 12.28 -14.55
N PRO A 134 6.79 12.59 -13.81
CA PRO A 134 6.76 13.70 -12.85
C PRO A 134 7.66 13.44 -11.63
N LEU A 135 8.07 12.19 -11.40
CA LEU A 135 8.90 11.81 -10.27
C LEU A 135 10.41 11.77 -10.58
N CYS A 136 10.80 11.36 -11.80
CA CYS A 136 12.21 11.13 -12.13
C CYS A 136 12.67 11.70 -13.48
N ASP A 137 11.81 12.43 -14.18
CA ASP A 137 12.14 13.20 -15.40
C ASP A 137 12.61 12.36 -16.62
N VAL A 138 12.35 11.05 -16.61
CA VAL A 138 12.61 10.17 -17.74
C VAL A 138 11.48 10.19 -18.77
N GLY A 139 11.76 9.78 -20.01
CA GLY A 139 10.80 9.82 -21.11
C GLY A 139 9.80 8.65 -21.10
N LYS A 140 8.84 8.69 -22.03
CA LYS A 140 7.82 7.63 -22.21
C LYS A 140 8.42 6.27 -22.54
N GLU A 141 9.62 6.22 -23.12
CA GLU A 141 10.32 4.98 -23.44
C GLU A 141 10.66 4.13 -22.21
N ASP A 142 10.72 4.74 -21.03
CA ASP A 142 11.04 4.08 -19.75
C ASP A 142 9.79 3.60 -19.00
N PHE A 143 8.65 3.46 -19.69
CA PHE A 143 7.41 2.95 -19.12
C PHE A 143 7.05 1.58 -19.69
N ALA A 144 6.60 0.68 -18.81
CA ALA A 144 6.09 -0.63 -19.16
C ALA A 144 4.59 -0.73 -18.85
N MET A 145 3.82 -1.29 -19.78
CA MET A 145 2.41 -1.59 -19.55
C MET A 145 2.27 -2.70 -18.50
N VAL A 146 1.37 -2.50 -17.55
CA VAL A 146 1.04 -3.43 -16.47
C VAL A 146 -0.45 -3.74 -16.49
N GLU A 147 -0.76 -5.03 -16.28
CA GLU A 147 -2.12 -5.53 -16.07
C GLU A 147 -2.21 -5.95 -14.60
N PHE A 148 -3.21 -5.43 -13.88
CA PHE A 148 -3.52 -5.77 -12.49
C PHE A 148 -4.84 -6.55 -12.40
#